data_AF-A0A850BAL0-F1
#
_entry.id   AF-A0A850BAL0-F1
#
_cell.length_a   1.000
_cell.length_b   1.000
_cell.length_c   1.000
_cell.angle_alpha   90.00
_cell.angle_beta   90.00
_cell.angle_gamma   90.00
#
_symmetry.space_group_name_H-M   'P 1'
#
loop_
_entity.id
_entity.type
_entity.pdbx_description
1 polymer ?
#
loop_
_entity_poly.entity_id
_entity_poly.type
_entity_poly.pdbx_seq_one_letter_code
_entity_poly.pdbx_strand_id
1 'polypeptide(L)'
;RQRLEAAATEWERLGRTREELWSARQLAEAASIRKEELQPREIEFLRASRNAVRLRKVARNALILGVPLLVGLVYTGIELKARRDLDRKIAADLARAKIAIAEAQIKNDETKQLREEALARFDARDTARGEAIWTKAIASADETARAFSDASQVLEAALVLDSSRVPIRDLLGDLLYERALVAERSNQIAQRDELLNRLVLYDESGKRRAKWSAPAVLTVNASPGAERVHLQRFVSDKERFRLEDARDLGPTPVAPAEIPPGSYVIVVSAPDRVEVRYPVVLARGEKLDIQLDLPTADAIPPGFVYVPAGRFLVGTGENEHLRHFLSTSPIHEARTDAFLIARYETTFADWIDFLTALSPAERAERTPKVGGVRGSLELKELPNRQWELLIQPTTQAFRAKSSEMMQYPSRDRRASQNWLRFPVTGISTADAEAYVAWLRTSGKVPGARMCSEHEWERAARGADDREYPHGHSLAPDDANIDVTYGKDPATFGLDEVGSHPVSRSPFGLDDLSGNAWEWTKATLSKDDYAVRGGGYYFDATSARTTNRYLTEATLRDITVGVRVCATVPSR
;
A
#
# COMPACT_ATOMS: atom_id res chain seq x y z
N ARG A 1 -52.72 57.35 70.82
CA ARG A 1 -54.04 56.85 71.27
C ARG A 1 -55.19 57.47 70.49
N GLN A 2 -55.39 58.81 70.49
CA GLN A 2 -56.46 59.47 69.69
C GLN A 2 -56.49 59.05 68.20
N ARG A 3 -55.32 58.93 67.55
CA ARG A 3 -55.24 58.44 66.16
C ARG A 3 -55.72 56.99 65.98
N LEU A 4 -55.50 56.13 66.97
CA LEU A 4 -55.94 54.72 66.95
C LEU A 4 -57.46 54.63 67.08
N GLU A 5 -58.02 55.40 67.99
CA GLU A 5 -59.45 55.47 68.23
C GLU A 5 -60.19 55.97 66.97
N ALA A 6 -59.74 57.09 66.40
CA ALA A 6 -60.31 57.64 65.17
C ALA A 6 -60.24 56.64 63.99
N ALA A 7 -59.11 55.96 63.81
CA ALA A 7 -58.94 54.98 62.74
C ALA A 7 -59.79 53.71 62.94
N ALA A 8 -59.94 53.23 64.18
CA ALA A 8 -60.77 52.08 64.50
C ALA A 8 -62.27 52.38 64.28
N THR A 9 -62.72 53.58 64.65
CA THR A 9 -64.11 54.03 64.42
C THR A 9 -64.40 54.20 62.93
N GLU A 10 -63.49 54.80 62.18
CA GLU A 10 -63.66 55.02 60.74
C GLU A 10 -63.64 53.70 59.95
N TRP A 11 -62.76 52.76 60.33
CA TRP A 11 -62.72 51.41 59.75
C TRP A 11 -64.03 50.65 59.94
N GLU A 12 -64.67 50.79 61.10
CA GLU A 12 -65.97 50.16 61.38
C GLU A 12 -67.11 50.85 60.62
N ARG A 13 -67.09 52.19 60.53
CA ARG A 13 -68.06 52.98 59.76
C ARG A 13 -68.05 52.64 58.26
N LEU A 14 -66.87 52.39 57.71
CA LEU A 14 -66.68 52.08 56.29
C LEU A 14 -66.86 50.58 55.97
N GLY A 15 -67.33 49.76 56.93
CA GLY A 15 -67.61 48.35 56.69
C GLY A 15 -66.38 47.45 56.73
N ARG A 16 -65.35 47.82 57.51
CA ARG A 16 -64.13 47.05 57.77
C ARG A 16 -63.26 46.79 56.53
N THR A 17 -63.13 47.79 55.67
CA THR A 17 -62.34 47.72 54.43
C THR A 17 -60.84 47.58 54.70
N ARG A 18 -60.09 47.02 53.74
CA ARG A 18 -58.65 46.78 53.88
C ARG A 18 -57.78 48.04 53.71
N GLU A 19 -58.34 49.11 53.13
CA GLU A 19 -57.61 50.34 52.80
C GLU A 19 -57.35 51.22 54.03
N GLU A 20 -58.25 51.15 55.01
CA GLU A 20 -58.16 51.88 56.29
C GLU A 20 -57.23 51.21 57.33
N LEU A 21 -56.71 50.01 57.03
CA LEU A 21 -55.84 49.27 57.93
C LEU A 21 -54.44 49.90 58.01
N TRP A 22 -53.88 49.93 59.21
CA TRP A 22 -52.60 50.58 59.47
C TRP A 22 -51.40 49.86 58.83
N SER A 23 -50.42 50.68 58.40
CA SER A 23 -49.13 50.24 57.89
C SER A 23 -48.22 49.70 59.01
N ALA A 24 -47.14 49.02 58.62
CA ALA A 24 -46.15 48.49 59.56
C ALA A 24 -45.52 49.58 60.46
N ARG A 25 -45.37 50.81 59.93
CA ARG A 25 -44.83 51.96 60.67
C ARG A 25 -45.80 52.45 61.74
N GLN A 26 -47.08 52.62 61.39
CA GLN A 26 -48.13 53.02 62.32
C GLN A 26 -48.36 51.97 63.42
N LEU A 27 -48.23 50.67 63.09
CA LEU A 27 -48.30 49.59 64.07
C LEU A 27 -47.11 49.56 65.04
N ALA A 28 -45.91 49.97 64.59
CA ALA A 28 -44.73 50.08 65.45
C ALA A 28 -44.87 51.27 66.42
N GLU A 29 -45.41 52.39 65.95
CA GLU A 29 -45.74 53.56 66.79
C GLU A 29 -46.83 53.23 67.84
N ALA A 30 -47.74 52.31 67.51
CA ALA A 30 -48.79 51.84 68.41
C ALA A 30 -48.31 50.84 69.47
N ALA A 31 -47.09 50.30 69.35
CA ALA A 31 -46.58 49.27 70.24
C ALA A 31 -46.24 49.79 71.66
N SER A 32 -46.11 51.11 71.83
CA SER A 32 -45.87 51.75 73.13
C SER A 32 -47.13 51.89 74.00
N ILE A 33 -48.31 51.57 73.45
CA ILE A 33 -49.59 51.64 74.17
C ILE A 33 -49.77 50.36 75.00
N ARG A 34 -49.98 50.52 76.31
CA ARG A 34 -50.23 49.43 77.27
C ARG A 34 -51.54 48.70 76.94
N LYS A 35 -51.55 47.36 77.03
CA LYS A 35 -52.69 46.52 76.61
C LYS A 35 -53.95 46.79 77.43
N GLU A 36 -53.79 47.21 78.67
CA GLU A 36 -54.85 47.49 79.64
C GLU A 36 -55.61 48.78 79.29
N GLU A 37 -55.09 49.59 78.36
CA GLU A 37 -55.67 50.86 77.94
C GLU A 37 -56.48 50.76 76.63
N LEU A 38 -56.57 49.58 76.02
CA LEU A 38 -57.19 49.38 74.69
C LEU A 38 -58.64 48.90 74.80
N GLN A 39 -59.53 49.51 74.02
CA GLN A 39 -60.93 49.09 73.91
C GLN A 39 -61.07 47.89 72.95
N PRO A 40 -62.13 47.06 73.09
CA PRO A 40 -62.33 45.86 72.25
C PRO A 40 -62.25 46.13 70.73
N ARG A 41 -62.82 47.25 70.27
CA ARG A 41 -62.78 47.70 68.87
C ARG A 41 -61.36 48.03 68.38
N GLU A 42 -60.55 48.67 69.22
CA GLU A 42 -59.16 49.02 68.89
C GLU A 42 -58.27 47.77 68.86
N ILE A 43 -58.55 46.79 69.73
CA ILE A 43 -57.91 45.48 69.73
C ILE A 43 -58.22 44.73 68.43
N GLU A 44 -59.48 44.77 67.97
CA GLU A 44 -59.91 44.14 66.72
C GLU A 44 -59.27 44.82 65.50
N PHE A 45 -59.25 46.15 65.45
CA PHE A 45 -58.59 46.93 64.40
C PHE A 45 -57.07 46.68 64.35
N LEU A 46 -56.38 46.67 65.49
CA LEU A 46 -54.95 46.36 65.56
C LEU A 46 -54.66 44.91 65.15
N ARG A 47 -55.54 43.96 65.49
CA ARG A 47 -55.43 42.55 65.07
C ARG A 47 -55.61 42.42 63.56
N ALA A 48 -56.63 43.06 62.99
CA ALA A 48 -56.87 43.10 61.55
C ALA A 48 -55.71 43.76 60.80
N SER A 49 -55.19 44.88 61.30
CA SER A 49 -54.04 45.60 60.73
C SER A 49 -52.76 44.76 60.79
N ARG A 50 -52.46 44.11 61.93
CA ARG A 50 -51.31 43.19 62.06
C ARG A 50 -51.42 42.00 61.12
N ASN A 51 -52.61 41.41 60.97
CA ASN A 51 -52.85 40.31 60.04
C ASN A 51 -52.69 40.76 58.58
N ALA A 52 -53.18 41.94 58.21
CA ALA A 52 -53.00 42.50 56.87
C ALA A 52 -51.53 42.78 56.53
N VAL A 53 -50.76 43.33 57.48
CA VAL A 53 -49.31 43.52 57.32
C VAL A 53 -48.57 42.18 57.23
N ARG A 54 -48.92 41.18 58.06
CA ARG A 54 -48.35 39.83 57.99
C ARG A 54 -48.65 39.17 56.65
N LEU A 55 -49.89 39.25 56.16
CA LEU A 55 -50.30 38.73 54.86
C LEU A 55 -49.58 39.44 53.71
N ARG A 56 -49.43 40.78 53.74
CA ARG A 56 -48.64 41.52 52.74
C ARG A 56 -47.17 41.12 52.76
N LYS A 57 -46.57 40.91 53.94
CA LYS A 57 -45.17 40.47 54.07
C LYS A 57 -44.97 39.04 53.58
N VAL A 58 -45.90 38.13 53.89
CA VAL A 58 -45.90 36.75 53.38
C VAL A 58 -46.10 36.74 51.87
N ALA A 59 -47.06 37.48 51.32
CA ALA A 59 -47.29 37.60 49.89
C ALA A 59 -46.07 38.19 49.16
N ARG A 60 -45.45 39.24 49.70
CA ARG A 60 -44.22 39.83 49.15
C ARG A 60 -43.06 38.84 49.18
N ASN A 61 -42.84 38.14 50.28
CA ASN A 61 -41.77 37.14 50.38
C ASN A 61 -42.04 35.92 49.48
N ALA A 62 -43.30 35.49 49.37
CA ALA A 62 -43.72 34.45 48.44
C ALA A 62 -43.51 34.87 46.98
N LEU A 63 -43.71 36.15 46.65
CA LEU A 63 -43.40 36.68 45.32
C LEU A 63 -41.87 36.73 45.07
N ILE A 64 -41.11 37.27 46.02
CA ILE A 64 -39.65 37.42 45.94
C ILE A 64 -38.95 36.06 45.81
N LEU A 65 -39.43 35.02 46.50
CA LEU A 65 -38.83 33.68 46.46
C LEU A 65 -39.49 32.79 45.40
N GLY A 66 -40.80 32.90 45.22
CA GLY A 66 -41.57 32.05 44.32
C GLY A 66 -41.33 32.36 42.85
N VAL A 67 -41.15 33.63 42.46
CA VAL A 67 -40.89 33.98 41.06
C VAL A 67 -39.51 33.45 40.60
N PRO A 68 -38.38 33.70 41.30
CA PRO A 68 -37.10 33.11 40.92
C PRO A 68 -37.09 31.58 40.97
N LEU A 69 -37.76 30.97 41.95
CA LEU A 69 -37.89 29.51 42.04
C LEU A 69 -38.65 28.96 40.81
N LEU A 70 -39.77 29.58 40.43
CA LEU A 70 -40.55 29.18 39.27
C LEU A 70 -39.74 29.35 37.98
N VAL A 71 -39.06 30.48 37.80
CA VAL A 71 -38.16 30.71 36.66
C VAL A 71 -37.04 29.66 36.62
N GLY A 72 -36.43 29.36 37.77
CA GLY A 72 -35.40 28.33 37.89
C GLY A 72 -35.92 26.93 37.55
N LEU A 73 -37.12 26.57 37.99
CA LEU A 73 -37.77 25.29 37.66
C LEU A 73 -38.14 25.20 36.17
N VAL A 74 -38.67 26.26 35.59
CA VAL A 74 -38.98 26.33 34.15
C VAL A 74 -37.70 26.22 33.32
N TYR A 75 -36.66 26.99 33.66
CA TYR A 75 -35.36 26.92 32.99
C TYR A 75 -34.75 25.53 33.09
N THR A 76 -34.74 24.94 34.30
CA THR A 76 -34.26 23.57 34.52
C THR A 76 -35.08 22.55 33.73
N GLY A 77 -36.40 22.72 33.65
CA GLY A 77 -37.29 21.86 32.86
C GLY A 77 -37.01 21.94 31.36
N ILE A 78 -36.77 23.15 30.83
CA ILE A 78 -36.40 23.38 29.43
C ILE A 78 -35.03 22.75 29.14
N GLU A 79 -34.04 22.98 29.99
CA GLU A 79 -32.69 22.43 29.86
C GLU A 79 -32.69 20.89 29.91
N LEU A 80 -33.42 20.29 30.86
CA LEU A 80 -33.58 18.84 30.94
C LEU A 80 -34.28 18.25 29.72
N LYS A 81 -35.30 18.94 29.18
CA LYS A 81 -35.98 18.52 27.95
C LYS A 81 -35.03 18.60 26.75
N ALA A 82 -34.32 19.71 26.59
CA ALA A 82 -33.34 19.90 25.52
C ALA A 82 -32.24 18.81 25.56
N ARG A 83 -31.70 18.51 26.74
CA ARG A 83 -30.74 17.40 26.92
C ARG A 83 -31.32 16.05 26.54
N ARG A 84 -32.55 15.73 26.97
CA ARG A 84 -33.22 14.46 26.62
C ARG A 84 -33.55 14.33 25.14
N ASP A 85 -33.88 15.43 24.48
CA ASP A 85 -34.17 15.44 23.05
C ASP A 85 -32.86 15.28 22.26
N LEU A 86 -31.77 15.94 22.70
CA LEU A 86 -30.41 15.76 22.19
C LEU A 86 -29.91 14.31 22.37
N ASP A 87 -30.04 13.73 23.57
CA ASP A 87 -29.66 12.34 23.85
C ASP A 87 -30.41 11.35 22.97
N ARG A 88 -31.72 11.56 22.76
CA ARG A 88 -32.53 10.71 21.88
C ARG A 88 -32.09 10.83 20.42
N LYS A 89 -31.79 12.04 19.97
CA LYS A 89 -31.29 12.28 18.61
C LYS A 89 -29.95 11.59 18.39
N ILE A 90 -28.99 11.79 19.30
CA ILE A 90 -27.68 11.15 19.28
C ILE A 90 -27.79 9.62 19.33
N ALA A 91 -28.64 9.07 20.19
CA ALA A 91 -28.85 7.62 20.28
C ALA A 91 -29.43 7.05 18.98
N ALA A 92 -30.37 7.75 18.35
CA ALA A 92 -30.92 7.36 17.05
C ALA A 92 -29.87 7.43 15.94
N ASP A 93 -29.06 8.49 15.91
CA ASP A 93 -27.99 8.66 14.93
C ASP A 93 -26.90 7.58 15.10
N LEU A 94 -26.53 7.25 16.34
CA LEU A 94 -25.61 6.15 16.67
C LEU A 94 -26.17 4.78 16.25
N ALA A 95 -27.46 4.53 16.48
CA ALA A 95 -28.09 3.28 16.06
C ALA A 95 -28.10 3.14 14.53
N ARG A 96 -28.43 4.22 13.80
CA ARG A 96 -28.36 4.23 12.33
C ARG A 96 -26.94 4.02 11.82
N ALA A 97 -25.94 4.68 12.42
CA ALA A 97 -24.54 4.49 12.04
C ALA A 97 -24.08 3.04 12.25
N LYS A 98 -24.43 2.41 13.37
CA LYS A 98 -24.08 0.99 13.63
C LYS A 98 -24.66 0.04 12.58
N ILE A 99 -25.91 0.27 12.16
CA ILE A 99 -26.55 -0.52 11.11
C ILE A 99 -25.81 -0.31 9.78
N ALA A 100 -25.55 0.94 9.39
CA ALA A 100 -24.84 1.26 8.16
C ALA A 100 -23.41 0.67 8.12
N ILE A 101 -22.70 0.69 9.26
CA ILE A 101 -21.37 0.06 9.38
C ILE A 101 -21.47 -1.45 9.19
N ALA A 102 -22.45 -2.12 9.81
CA ALA A 102 -22.62 -3.56 9.67
C ALA A 102 -22.93 -3.96 8.21
N GLU A 103 -23.78 -3.19 7.53
CA GLU A 103 -24.07 -3.40 6.10
C GLU A 103 -22.83 -3.17 5.22
N ALA A 104 -22.04 -2.13 5.52
CA ALA A 104 -20.77 -1.88 4.83
C ALA A 104 -19.73 -2.98 5.06
N GLN A 105 -19.68 -3.56 6.26
CA GLN A 105 -18.82 -4.70 6.59
C GLN A 105 -19.18 -5.95 5.79
N ILE A 106 -20.47 -6.25 5.65
CA ILE A 106 -20.94 -7.36 4.81
C ILE A 106 -20.48 -7.17 3.35
N LYS A 107 -20.68 -5.98 2.79
CA LYS A 107 -20.19 -5.64 1.43
C LYS A 107 -18.66 -5.71 1.31
N ASN A 108 -17.93 -5.32 2.35
CA ASN A 108 -16.47 -5.45 2.37
C ASN A 108 -16.03 -6.92 2.34
N ASP A 109 -16.77 -7.82 3.01
CA ASP A 109 -16.50 -9.25 2.97
C ASP A 109 -16.84 -9.86 1.59
N GLU A 110 -17.94 -9.43 0.96
CA GLU A 110 -18.25 -9.77 -0.44
C GLU A 110 -17.14 -9.29 -1.40
N THR A 111 -16.63 -8.07 -1.19
CA THR A 111 -15.50 -7.52 -1.97
C THR A 111 -14.27 -8.40 -1.84
N LYS A 112 -13.93 -8.85 -0.61
CA LYS A 112 -12.78 -9.74 -0.38
C LYS A 112 -12.96 -11.07 -1.12
N GLN A 113 -14.15 -11.67 -1.04
CA GLN A 113 -14.46 -12.93 -1.74
C GLN A 113 -14.33 -12.78 -3.26
N LEU A 114 -14.87 -11.72 -3.84
CA LEU A 114 -14.75 -11.45 -5.28
C LEU A 114 -13.28 -11.29 -5.71
N ARG A 115 -12.46 -10.61 -4.89
CA ARG A 115 -11.02 -10.48 -5.16
C ARG A 115 -10.32 -11.83 -5.10
N GLU A 116 -10.53 -12.61 -4.04
CA GLU A 116 -9.94 -13.94 -3.89
C GLU A 116 -10.32 -14.86 -5.08
N GLU A 117 -11.59 -14.85 -5.48
CA GLU A 117 -12.05 -15.63 -6.63
C GLU A 117 -11.41 -15.15 -7.94
N ALA A 118 -11.35 -13.84 -8.18
CA ALA A 118 -10.72 -13.28 -9.38
C ALA A 118 -9.24 -13.67 -9.47
N LEU A 119 -8.48 -13.50 -8.39
CA LEU A 119 -7.06 -13.80 -8.33
C LEU A 119 -6.79 -15.30 -8.53
N ALA A 120 -7.61 -16.17 -7.93
CA ALA A 120 -7.53 -17.61 -8.17
C ALA A 120 -7.77 -17.99 -9.64
N ARG A 121 -8.57 -17.23 -10.40
CA ARG A 121 -8.72 -17.43 -11.85
C ARG A 121 -7.49 -16.99 -12.63
N PHE A 122 -6.85 -15.88 -12.26
CA PHE A 122 -5.58 -15.47 -12.87
C PHE A 122 -4.49 -16.54 -12.66
N ASP A 123 -4.35 -17.05 -11.43
CA ASP A 123 -3.41 -18.14 -11.12
C ASP A 123 -3.71 -19.43 -11.89
N ALA A 124 -4.99 -19.72 -12.09
CA ALA A 124 -5.46 -20.84 -12.91
C ALA A 124 -5.37 -20.59 -14.43
N ARG A 125 -4.79 -19.46 -14.87
CA ARG A 125 -4.65 -19.05 -16.28
C ARG A 125 -5.98 -18.86 -17.02
N ASP A 126 -7.05 -18.58 -16.29
CA ASP A 126 -8.38 -18.24 -16.81
C ASP A 126 -8.58 -16.72 -16.73
N THR A 127 -7.76 -15.99 -17.49
CA THR A 127 -7.71 -14.52 -17.45
C THR A 127 -9.05 -13.89 -17.79
N ALA A 128 -9.77 -14.42 -18.78
CA ALA A 128 -11.08 -13.89 -19.18
C ALA A 128 -12.10 -13.91 -18.03
N ARG A 129 -12.19 -15.01 -17.27
CA ARG A 129 -13.06 -15.05 -16.09
C ARG A 129 -12.50 -14.23 -14.93
N GLY A 130 -11.18 -14.25 -14.74
CA GLY A 130 -10.49 -13.42 -13.74
C GLY A 130 -10.82 -11.94 -13.91
N GLU A 131 -10.71 -11.40 -15.13
CA GLU A 131 -11.06 -10.02 -15.48
C GLU A 131 -12.52 -9.68 -15.21
N ALA A 132 -13.44 -10.59 -15.57
CA ALA A 132 -14.87 -10.38 -15.35
C ALA A 132 -15.24 -10.30 -13.85
N ILE A 133 -14.61 -11.13 -13.01
CA ILE A 133 -14.81 -11.11 -11.56
C ILE A 133 -14.09 -9.91 -10.94
N TRP A 134 -12.88 -9.59 -11.40
CA TRP A 134 -12.12 -8.43 -10.94
C TRP A 134 -12.87 -7.11 -11.15
N THR A 135 -13.52 -6.96 -12.31
CA THR A 135 -14.38 -5.79 -12.58
C THR A 135 -15.50 -5.66 -11.55
N LYS A 136 -16.12 -6.78 -11.14
CA LYS A 136 -17.12 -6.78 -10.06
C LYS A 136 -16.50 -6.45 -8.71
N ALA A 137 -15.31 -6.95 -8.44
CA ALA A 137 -14.57 -6.67 -7.21
C ALA A 137 -14.25 -5.17 -7.06
N ILE A 138 -13.84 -4.50 -8.14
CA ILE A 138 -13.62 -3.04 -8.16
C ILE A 138 -14.92 -2.30 -7.87
N ALA A 139 -16.01 -2.62 -8.58
CA ALA A 139 -17.31 -1.96 -8.36
C ALA A 139 -17.82 -2.16 -6.92
N SER A 140 -17.66 -3.37 -6.38
CA SER A 140 -18.01 -3.69 -4.98
C SER A 140 -17.13 -2.93 -3.98
N ALA A 141 -15.83 -2.73 -4.28
CA ALA A 141 -14.93 -1.93 -3.45
C ALA A 141 -15.35 -0.45 -3.43
N ASP A 142 -15.75 0.13 -4.56
CA ASP A 142 -16.22 1.52 -4.64
C ASP A 142 -17.55 1.73 -3.88
N GLU A 143 -18.46 0.74 -3.94
CA GLU A 143 -19.68 0.74 -3.12
C GLU A 143 -19.36 0.63 -1.62
N THR A 144 -18.42 -0.25 -1.25
CA THR A 144 -17.97 -0.43 0.12
C THR A 144 -17.35 0.86 0.68
N ALA A 145 -16.49 1.52 -0.08
CA ALA A 145 -15.86 2.78 0.30
C ALA A 145 -16.90 3.89 0.52
N ARG A 146 -17.90 3.99 -0.37
CA ARG A 146 -19.03 4.93 -0.21
C ARG A 146 -19.86 4.62 1.03
N ALA A 147 -20.24 3.37 1.27
CA ALA A 147 -21.03 2.98 2.43
C ALA A 147 -20.32 3.32 3.76
N PHE A 148 -19.01 3.05 3.87
CA PHE A 148 -18.25 3.46 5.04
C PHE A 148 -18.08 4.97 5.18
N SER A 149 -17.97 5.71 4.06
CA SER A 149 -17.93 7.17 4.06
C SER A 149 -19.24 7.77 4.59
N ASP A 150 -20.38 7.28 4.12
CA ASP A 150 -21.71 7.74 4.55
C ASP A 150 -21.92 7.47 6.05
N ALA A 151 -21.52 6.28 6.53
CA ALA A 151 -21.53 5.97 7.95
C ALA A 151 -20.64 6.92 8.78
N SER A 152 -19.50 7.35 8.22
CA SER A 152 -18.60 8.31 8.88
C SER A 152 -19.27 9.67 9.04
N GLN A 153 -19.95 10.15 7.99
CA GLN A 153 -20.64 11.45 8.01
C GLN A 153 -21.74 11.50 9.07
N VAL A 154 -22.47 10.39 9.28
CA VAL A 154 -23.50 10.30 10.34
C VAL A 154 -22.87 10.45 11.73
N LEU A 155 -21.73 9.79 11.97
CA LEU A 155 -21.02 9.88 13.26
C LEU A 155 -20.42 11.27 13.47
N GLU A 156 -19.83 11.87 12.44
CA GLU A 156 -19.27 13.22 12.49
C GLU A 156 -20.35 14.26 12.78
N ALA A 157 -21.51 14.17 12.12
CA ALA A 157 -22.65 15.04 12.41
C ALA A 157 -23.12 14.91 13.87
N ALA A 158 -23.12 13.70 14.43
CA ALA A 158 -23.47 13.47 15.83
C ALA A 158 -22.42 14.07 16.80
N LEU A 159 -21.13 14.06 16.45
CA LEU A 159 -20.07 14.69 17.24
C LEU A 159 -20.11 16.21 17.20
N VAL A 160 -20.61 16.82 16.13
CA VAL A 160 -20.85 18.27 16.08
C VAL A 160 -21.92 18.69 17.10
N LEU A 161 -22.90 17.83 17.35
CA LEU A 161 -23.95 18.08 18.35
C LEU A 161 -23.43 17.95 19.80
N ASP A 162 -22.58 16.95 20.06
CA ASP A 162 -21.93 16.76 21.36
C ASP A 162 -20.59 16.02 21.20
N SER A 163 -19.50 16.78 21.22
CA SER A 163 -18.14 16.27 20.97
C SER A 163 -17.58 15.45 22.14
N SER A 164 -18.22 15.47 23.31
CA SER A 164 -17.77 14.77 24.52
C SER A 164 -18.18 13.30 24.57
N ARG A 165 -18.99 12.83 23.61
CA ARG A 165 -19.58 11.49 23.60
C ARG A 165 -18.56 10.41 23.22
N VAL A 166 -17.96 9.80 24.24
CA VAL A 166 -17.00 8.69 24.10
C VAL A 166 -17.48 7.57 23.17
N PRO A 167 -18.73 7.05 23.24
CA PRO A 167 -19.16 5.95 22.37
C PRO A 167 -19.16 6.29 20.87
N ILE A 168 -19.40 7.56 20.52
CA ILE A 168 -19.40 8.01 19.12
C ILE A 168 -17.96 8.19 18.64
N ARG A 169 -17.10 8.81 19.48
CA ARG A 169 -15.67 8.97 19.21
C ARG A 169 -15.01 7.61 18.96
N ASP A 170 -15.28 6.64 19.83
CA ASP A 170 -14.70 5.30 19.75
C ASP A 170 -15.15 4.56 18.47
N LEU A 171 -16.45 4.60 18.16
CA LEU A 171 -16.99 3.99 16.94
C LEU A 171 -16.47 4.65 15.66
N LEU A 172 -16.29 5.98 15.65
CA LEU A 172 -15.67 6.68 14.53
C LEU A 172 -14.19 6.27 14.38
N GLY A 173 -13.47 6.07 15.49
CA GLY A 173 -12.13 5.50 15.48
C GLY A 173 -12.09 4.13 14.82
N ASP A 174 -13.01 3.22 15.16
CA ASP A 174 -13.09 1.89 14.52
C ASP A 174 -13.37 1.99 13.03
N LEU A 175 -14.30 2.87 12.64
CA LEU A 175 -14.66 3.08 11.25
C LEU A 175 -13.50 3.67 10.42
N LEU A 176 -12.77 4.65 10.95
CA LEU A 176 -11.59 5.21 10.28
C LEU A 176 -10.50 4.15 10.09
N TYR A 177 -10.29 3.29 11.08
CA TYR A 177 -9.37 2.17 10.98
C TYR A 177 -9.78 1.17 9.87
N GLU A 178 -11.06 0.76 9.84
CA GLU A 178 -11.56 -0.13 8.79
C GLU A 178 -11.45 0.50 7.39
N ARG A 179 -11.76 1.79 7.26
CA ARG A 179 -11.58 2.53 6.00
C ARG A 179 -10.12 2.57 5.57
N ALA A 180 -9.18 2.74 6.50
CA ALA A 180 -7.75 2.72 6.17
C ALA A 180 -7.31 1.34 5.63
N LEU A 181 -7.84 0.25 6.19
CA LEU A 181 -7.59 -1.11 5.66
C LEU A 181 -8.18 -1.32 4.26
N VAL A 182 -9.36 -0.76 3.98
CA VAL A 182 -9.97 -0.80 2.64
C VAL A 182 -9.13 0.01 1.65
N ALA A 183 -8.74 1.24 2.01
CA ALA A 183 -7.92 2.10 1.17
C ALA A 183 -6.56 1.45 0.84
N GLU A 184 -5.89 0.84 1.83
CA GLU A 184 -4.65 0.12 1.62
C GLU A 184 -4.79 -1.05 0.62
N ARG A 185 -5.83 -1.88 0.78
CA ARG A 185 -6.09 -3.02 -0.12
C ARG A 185 -6.42 -2.59 -1.55
N SER A 186 -7.00 -1.42 -1.73
CA SER A 186 -7.31 -0.82 -3.04
C SER A 186 -6.18 0.06 -3.58
N ASN A 187 -4.99 0.02 -2.98
CA ASN A 187 -3.82 0.84 -3.32
C ASN A 187 -4.10 2.36 -3.33
N GLN A 188 -5.01 2.85 -2.49
CA GLN A 188 -5.35 4.26 -2.33
C GLN A 188 -4.49 4.90 -1.22
N ILE A 189 -3.19 5.01 -1.48
CA ILE A 189 -2.17 5.41 -0.49
C ILE A 189 -2.48 6.77 0.17
N ALA A 190 -2.81 7.79 -0.63
CA ALA A 190 -3.12 9.12 -0.10
C ALA A 190 -4.35 9.12 0.82
N GLN A 191 -5.39 8.36 0.46
CA GLN A 191 -6.60 8.24 1.28
C GLN A 191 -6.31 7.47 2.58
N ARG A 192 -5.54 6.37 2.50
CA ARG A 192 -5.09 5.63 3.69
C ARG A 192 -4.37 6.55 4.67
N ASP A 193 -3.42 7.35 4.20
CA ASP A 193 -2.62 8.23 5.06
C ASP A 193 -3.46 9.35 5.67
N GLU A 194 -4.40 9.93 4.92
CA GLU A 194 -5.38 10.89 5.46
C GLU A 194 -6.22 10.26 6.59
N LEU A 195 -6.75 9.06 6.37
CA LEU A 195 -7.57 8.34 7.34
C LEU A 195 -6.80 8.02 8.62
N LEU A 196 -5.53 7.62 8.51
CA LEU A 196 -4.66 7.35 9.66
C LEU A 196 -4.31 8.62 10.43
N ASN A 197 -4.05 9.74 9.74
CA ASN A 197 -3.82 11.03 10.40
C ASN A 197 -5.06 11.48 11.19
N ARG A 198 -6.26 11.26 10.64
CA ARG A 198 -7.52 11.54 11.32
C ARG A 198 -7.79 10.60 12.50
N LEU A 199 -7.44 9.32 12.36
CA LEU A 199 -7.60 8.29 13.40
C LEU A 199 -6.94 8.69 14.72
N VAL A 200 -5.82 9.42 14.68
CA VAL A 200 -5.10 9.90 15.88
C VAL A 200 -6.01 10.67 16.83
N LEU A 201 -6.99 11.42 16.32
CA LEU A 201 -7.93 12.22 17.12
C LEU A 201 -8.97 11.39 17.87
N TYR A 202 -9.15 10.13 17.46
CA TYR A 202 -10.18 9.20 17.94
C TYR A 202 -9.61 7.91 18.55
N ASP A 203 -8.29 7.84 18.72
CA ASP A 203 -7.57 6.69 19.30
C ASP A 203 -6.80 7.10 20.57
N GLU A 204 -7.53 7.64 21.55
CA GLU A 204 -6.97 8.08 22.84
C GLU A 204 -6.26 6.94 23.59
N SER A 205 -6.78 5.70 23.48
CA SER A 205 -6.17 4.51 24.08
C SER A 205 -4.91 4.01 23.37
N GLY A 206 -4.67 4.45 22.13
CA GLY A 206 -3.61 3.92 21.27
C GLY A 206 -3.87 2.52 20.71
N LYS A 207 -5.01 1.89 21.01
CA LYS A 207 -5.34 0.51 20.61
C LYS A 207 -5.32 0.33 19.10
N ARG A 208 -5.82 1.30 18.33
CA ARG A 208 -5.95 1.18 16.86
C ARG A 208 -4.61 1.43 16.18
N ARG A 209 -3.83 2.38 16.68
CA ARG A 209 -2.44 2.57 16.26
C ARG A 209 -1.59 1.34 16.56
N ALA A 210 -1.72 0.75 17.75
CA ALA A 210 -1.02 -0.48 18.11
C ALA A 210 -1.37 -1.66 17.18
N LYS A 211 -2.63 -1.78 16.74
CA LYS A 211 -3.04 -2.75 15.71
C LYS A 211 -2.42 -2.44 14.35
N TRP A 212 -2.45 -1.18 13.93
CA TRP A 212 -1.91 -0.76 12.63
C TRP A 212 -0.41 -1.00 12.52
N SER A 213 0.33 -0.75 13.59
CA SER A 213 1.79 -0.92 13.66
C SER A 213 2.22 -2.26 14.26
N ALA A 214 1.30 -3.24 14.39
CA ALA A 214 1.59 -4.49 15.05
C ALA A 214 2.78 -5.20 14.36
N PRO A 215 3.86 -5.52 15.08
CA PRO A 215 5.02 -6.15 14.48
C PRO A 215 4.68 -7.55 13.98
N ALA A 216 5.34 -7.96 12.91
CA ALA A 216 5.42 -9.36 12.52
C ALA A 216 6.34 -10.12 13.48
N VAL A 217 6.08 -11.41 13.67
CA VAL A 217 6.97 -12.33 14.37
C VAL A 217 7.67 -13.18 13.32
N LEU A 218 8.97 -12.98 13.17
CA LEU A 218 9.80 -13.66 12.18
C LEU A 218 10.64 -14.77 12.84
N THR A 219 10.62 -15.97 12.26
CA THR A 219 11.63 -17.01 12.50
C THR A 219 12.35 -17.35 11.21
N VAL A 220 13.67 -17.58 11.28
CA VAL A 220 14.51 -17.93 10.14
C VAL A 220 15.33 -19.15 10.49
N ASN A 221 15.23 -20.19 9.66
CA ASN A 221 16.05 -21.38 9.75
C ASN A 221 16.76 -21.63 8.43
N ALA A 222 17.95 -22.23 8.48
CA ALA A 222 18.76 -22.52 7.30
C ALA A 222 19.28 -23.96 7.30
N SER A 223 19.44 -24.53 6.10
CA SER A 223 19.96 -25.88 5.87
C SER A 223 21.13 -25.87 4.87
N PRO A 224 22.39 -26.08 5.32
CA PRO A 224 22.82 -26.22 6.72
C PRO A 224 22.67 -24.92 7.52
N GLY A 225 22.83 -25.02 8.84
CA GLY A 225 22.74 -23.87 9.73
C GLY A 225 23.73 -22.76 9.35
N ALA A 226 23.27 -21.52 9.47
CA ALA A 226 24.01 -20.30 9.18
C ALA A 226 24.58 -19.65 10.45
N GLU A 227 25.77 -19.08 10.33
CA GLU A 227 26.43 -18.35 11.43
C GLU A 227 25.94 -16.92 11.56
N ARG A 228 25.53 -16.30 10.45
CA ARG A 228 25.07 -14.90 10.42
C ARG A 228 23.80 -14.74 9.60
N VAL A 229 22.82 -14.11 10.23
CA VAL A 229 21.57 -13.67 9.60
C VAL A 229 21.42 -12.17 9.82
N HIS A 230 21.47 -11.40 8.75
CA HIS A 230 21.27 -9.96 8.77
C HIS A 230 19.91 -9.61 8.17
N LEU A 231 19.22 -8.64 8.76
CA LEU A 231 17.98 -8.08 8.27
C LEU A 231 18.19 -6.61 7.96
N GLN A 232 17.81 -6.19 6.75
CA GLN A 232 17.84 -4.79 6.33
C GLN A 232 16.49 -4.37 5.78
N ARG A 233 16.02 -3.19 6.15
CA ARG A 233 14.76 -2.63 5.65
C ARG A 233 15.01 -1.87 4.35
N PHE A 234 14.12 -2.05 3.37
CA PHE A 234 14.02 -1.14 2.23
C PHE A 234 13.22 0.09 2.64
N VAL A 235 13.79 1.27 2.42
CA VAL A 235 13.12 2.56 2.62
C VAL A 235 13.25 3.42 1.38
N SER A 236 12.18 4.14 1.04
CA SER A 236 12.17 5.04 -0.11
C SER A 236 12.92 6.34 0.20
N ASP A 237 13.87 6.69 -0.65
CA ASP A 237 14.55 7.99 -0.75
C ASP A 237 14.32 8.54 -2.16
N LYS A 238 13.44 9.52 -2.29
CA LYS A 238 13.11 10.20 -3.56
C LYS A 238 12.85 9.22 -4.71
N GLU A 239 11.90 8.29 -4.51
CA GLU A 239 11.47 7.27 -5.48
C GLU A 239 12.46 6.09 -5.71
N ARG A 240 13.60 6.07 -5.02
CA ARG A 240 14.52 4.92 -5.02
C ARG A 240 14.55 4.23 -3.68
N PHE A 241 14.76 2.92 -3.66
CA PHE A 241 14.97 2.21 -2.41
C PHE A 241 16.43 2.22 -1.99
N ARG A 242 16.65 2.55 -0.71
CA ARG A 242 17.91 2.33 -0.01
C ARG A 242 17.71 1.31 1.11
N LEU A 243 18.78 0.62 1.45
CA LEU A 243 18.80 -0.25 2.63
C LEU A 243 19.16 0.57 3.87
N GLU A 244 18.46 0.31 4.97
CA GLU A 244 18.86 0.77 6.30
C GLU A 244 20.02 -0.09 6.85
N ASP A 245 20.54 0.32 8.00
CA ASP A 245 21.58 -0.41 8.71
C ASP A 245 21.15 -1.84 9.02
N ALA A 246 22.10 -2.76 8.88
CA ALA A 246 21.86 -4.18 9.12
C ALA A 246 21.60 -4.45 10.60
N ARG A 247 20.44 -5.04 10.89
CA ARG A 247 20.14 -5.64 12.19
C ARG A 247 20.64 -7.08 12.17
N ASP A 248 21.56 -7.42 13.07
CA ASP A 248 21.98 -8.80 13.29
C ASP A 248 20.90 -9.57 14.07
N LEU A 249 20.49 -10.71 13.53
CA LEU A 249 19.53 -11.63 14.14
C LEU A 249 20.23 -12.85 14.77
N GLY A 250 21.56 -12.98 14.64
CA GLY A 250 22.34 -14.10 15.13
C GLY A 250 22.35 -15.30 14.17
N PRO A 251 22.80 -16.48 14.65
CA PRO A 251 22.84 -17.72 13.86
C PRO A 251 21.45 -18.37 13.74
N THR A 252 21.29 -19.29 12.79
CA THR A 252 20.06 -20.09 12.68
C THR A 252 20.09 -21.33 13.58
N PRO A 253 18.95 -21.76 14.15
CA PRO A 253 17.63 -21.15 14.01
C PRO A 253 17.53 -19.83 14.78
N VAL A 254 17.04 -18.79 14.10
CA VAL A 254 16.79 -17.47 14.68
C VAL A 254 15.56 -17.57 15.57
N ALA A 255 15.71 -17.17 16.85
CA ALA A 255 14.60 -17.10 17.78
C ALA A 255 13.52 -16.11 17.29
N PRO A 256 12.23 -16.30 17.67
CA PRO A 256 11.16 -15.40 17.26
C PRO A 256 11.49 -13.92 17.50
N ALA A 257 11.59 -13.15 16.42
CA ALA A 257 11.96 -11.74 16.46
C ALA A 257 10.77 -10.86 16.07
N GLU A 258 10.46 -9.85 16.88
CA GLU A 258 9.49 -8.82 16.53
C GLU A 258 10.10 -7.81 15.57
N ILE A 259 9.52 -7.74 14.37
CA ILE A 259 9.96 -6.87 13.28
C ILE A 259 8.78 -5.98 12.85
N PRO A 260 8.95 -4.65 12.75
CA PRO A 260 7.89 -3.79 12.22
C PRO A 260 7.45 -4.22 10.80
N PRO A 261 6.18 -4.03 10.42
CA PRO A 261 5.74 -4.34 9.06
C PRO A 261 6.48 -3.48 8.03
N GLY A 262 6.77 -4.05 6.86
CA GLY A 262 7.52 -3.38 5.79
C GLY A 262 8.21 -4.34 4.82
N SER A 263 8.94 -3.77 3.87
CA SER A 263 9.79 -4.51 2.92
C SER A 263 11.21 -4.63 3.46
N TYR A 264 11.76 -5.85 3.40
CA TYR A 264 13.08 -6.19 3.94
C TYR A 264 13.85 -7.10 2.98
N VAL A 265 15.16 -7.18 3.18
CA VAL A 265 16.01 -8.27 2.69
C VAL A 265 16.67 -8.95 3.87
N ILE A 266 16.56 -10.27 3.91
CA ILE A 266 17.32 -11.13 4.84
C ILE A 266 18.54 -11.63 4.09
N VAL A 267 19.72 -11.45 4.66
CA VAL A 267 20.98 -11.94 4.11
C VAL A 267 21.52 -13.02 5.04
N VAL A 268 21.68 -14.22 4.52
CA VAL A 268 22.11 -15.39 5.27
C VAL A 268 23.44 -15.87 4.73
N SER A 269 24.43 -16.04 5.62
CA SER A 269 25.76 -16.51 5.27
C SER A 269 26.23 -17.64 6.18
N ALA A 270 26.92 -18.60 5.60
CA ALA A 270 27.53 -19.73 6.28
C ALA A 270 28.86 -20.07 5.58
N PRO A 271 29.85 -20.65 6.31
CA PRO A 271 31.11 -21.08 5.71
C PRO A 271 30.89 -22.03 4.52
N ASP A 272 31.68 -21.84 3.46
CA ASP A 272 31.64 -22.65 2.23
C ASP A 272 30.27 -22.68 1.51
N ARG A 273 29.38 -21.75 1.85
CA ARG A 273 28.07 -21.58 1.20
C ARG A 273 27.98 -20.24 0.48
N VAL A 274 27.12 -20.20 -0.52
CA VAL A 274 26.74 -18.95 -1.18
C VAL A 274 25.91 -18.11 -0.22
N GLU A 275 26.18 -16.81 -0.18
CA GLU A 275 25.33 -15.85 0.53
C GLU A 275 23.94 -15.83 -0.11
N VAL A 276 22.90 -16.09 0.68
CA VAL A 276 21.52 -16.11 0.21
C VAL A 276 20.84 -14.80 0.59
N ARG A 277 20.27 -14.12 -0.40
CA ARG A 277 19.45 -12.91 -0.24
C ARG A 277 17.99 -13.32 -0.36
N TYR A 278 17.18 -12.97 0.64
CA TYR A 278 15.76 -13.26 0.70
C TYR A 278 14.98 -11.96 0.93
N PRO A 279 14.60 -11.25 -0.14
CA PRO A 279 13.62 -10.16 -0.08
C PRO A 279 12.28 -10.68 0.46
N VAL A 280 11.65 -9.92 1.35
CA VAL A 280 10.37 -10.29 1.98
C VAL A 280 9.57 -9.06 2.38
N VAL A 281 8.25 -9.12 2.19
CA VAL A 281 7.32 -8.16 2.81
C VAL A 281 6.75 -8.79 4.08
N LEU A 282 6.88 -8.07 5.19
CA LEU A 282 6.32 -8.43 6.49
C LEU A 282 5.01 -7.66 6.72
N ALA A 283 3.91 -8.39 6.86
CA ALA A 283 2.57 -7.89 7.13
C ALA A 283 2.33 -7.63 8.62
N ARG A 284 1.30 -6.82 8.91
CA ARG A 284 0.91 -6.40 10.26
C ARG A 284 0.48 -7.61 11.09
N GLY A 285 1.15 -7.85 12.22
CA GLY A 285 0.79 -8.91 13.17
C GLY A 285 0.92 -10.34 12.66
N GLU A 286 1.56 -10.57 11.51
CA GLU A 286 1.73 -11.92 10.98
C GLU A 286 2.79 -12.72 11.75
N LYS A 287 2.72 -14.04 11.64
CA LYS A 287 3.80 -14.94 12.06
C LYS A 287 4.36 -15.60 10.81
N LEU A 288 5.64 -15.39 10.55
CA LEU A 288 6.30 -15.89 9.35
C LEU A 288 7.50 -16.76 9.72
N ASP A 289 7.44 -18.02 9.28
CA ASP A 289 8.52 -18.98 9.44
C ASP A 289 9.19 -19.23 8.09
N ILE A 290 10.48 -18.89 7.98
CA ILE A 290 11.25 -19.01 6.74
C ILE A 290 12.25 -20.17 6.87
N GLN A 291 12.23 -21.07 5.88
CA GLN A 291 13.21 -22.15 5.73
C GLN A 291 14.05 -21.88 4.48
N LEU A 292 15.37 -21.78 4.65
CA LEU A 292 16.30 -21.47 3.57
C LEU A 292 17.29 -22.61 3.34
N ASP A 293 17.46 -23.02 2.09
CA ASP A 293 18.57 -23.87 1.70
C ASP A 293 19.77 -23.01 1.33
N LEU A 294 20.95 -23.39 1.84
CA LEU A 294 22.21 -22.74 1.51
C LEU A 294 23.04 -23.64 0.59
N PRO A 295 23.07 -23.36 -0.73
CA PRO A 295 23.86 -24.14 -1.68
C PRO A 295 25.37 -23.89 -1.50
N THR A 296 26.19 -24.86 -1.92
CA THR A 296 27.64 -24.64 -2.09
C THR A 296 27.90 -23.74 -3.30
N ALA A 297 29.06 -23.10 -3.34
CA ALA A 297 29.48 -22.32 -4.51
C ALA A 297 29.51 -23.18 -5.79
N ASP A 298 30.00 -24.43 -5.70
CA ASP A 298 30.09 -25.35 -6.83
C ASP A 298 28.72 -25.80 -7.38
N ALA A 299 27.65 -25.67 -6.59
CA ALA A 299 26.30 -25.96 -7.06
C ALA A 299 25.71 -24.83 -7.91
N ILE A 300 26.35 -23.64 -7.91
CA ILE A 300 25.90 -22.47 -8.67
C ILE A 300 26.80 -22.31 -9.90
N PRO A 301 26.26 -22.47 -11.13
CA PRO A 301 27.04 -22.24 -12.34
C PRO A 301 27.63 -20.82 -12.37
N PRO A 302 28.83 -20.63 -12.94
CA PRO A 302 29.43 -19.31 -13.03
C PRO A 302 28.50 -18.29 -13.69
N GLY A 303 28.35 -17.12 -13.06
CA GLY A 303 27.46 -16.06 -13.55
C GLY A 303 25.98 -16.24 -13.18
N PHE A 304 25.60 -17.27 -12.42
CA PHE A 304 24.22 -17.44 -11.92
C PHE A 304 24.06 -16.95 -10.48
N VAL A 305 22.82 -16.62 -10.14
CA VAL A 305 22.36 -16.22 -8.81
C VAL A 305 21.34 -17.24 -8.34
N TYR A 306 21.45 -17.68 -7.09
CA TYR A 306 20.46 -18.51 -6.42
C TYR A 306 19.31 -17.66 -5.88
N VAL A 307 18.08 -17.98 -6.31
CA VAL A 307 16.84 -17.39 -5.79
C VAL A 307 16.13 -18.46 -4.96
N PRO A 308 16.09 -18.34 -3.61
CA PRO A 308 15.45 -19.32 -2.73
C PRO A 308 13.94 -19.40 -2.96
N ALA A 309 13.29 -20.53 -2.69
CA ALA A 309 11.83 -20.64 -2.77
C ALA A 309 11.15 -19.61 -1.84
N GLY A 310 10.03 -19.03 -2.25
CA GLY A 310 9.35 -18.04 -1.40
C GLY A 310 8.20 -17.29 -2.05
N ARG A 311 7.53 -16.48 -1.21
CA ARG A 311 6.43 -15.60 -1.62
C ARG A 311 6.93 -14.25 -2.13
N PHE A 312 6.18 -13.63 -3.04
CA PHE A 312 6.41 -12.29 -3.54
C PHE A 312 5.09 -11.70 -4.08
N LEU A 313 5.05 -10.39 -4.30
CA LEU A 313 3.93 -9.75 -5.00
C LEU A 313 4.14 -9.84 -6.52
N VAL A 314 3.16 -10.39 -7.24
CA VAL A 314 3.12 -10.40 -8.71
C VAL A 314 2.09 -9.39 -9.21
N GLY A 315 2.32 -8.82 -10.40
CA GLY A 315 1.40 -7.90 -11.05
C GLY A 315 1.48 -6.49 -10.48
N THR A 316 0.48 -5.66 -10.80
CA THR A 316 0.51 -4.22 -10.45
C THR A 316 -0.73 -3.78 -9.69
N GLY A 317 -0.52 -2.89 -8.71
CA GLY A 317 -1.56 -2.18 -7.98
C GLY A 317 -1.96 -0.86 -8.62
N GLU A 318 -1.36 -0.54 -9.78
CA GLU A 318 -1.65 0.66 -10.55
C GLU A 318 -3.07 0.65 -11.13
N ASN A 319 -3.50 1.81 -11.62
CA ASN A 319 -4.81 1.97 -12.24
C ASN A 319 -5.02 1.00 -13.42
N GLU A 320 -6.28 0.65 -13.68
CA GLU A 320 -6.65 -0.37 -14.67
C GLU A 320 -6.19 -0.03 -16.10
N HIS A 321 -6.09 1.26 -16.46
CA HIS A 321 -5.58 1.65 -17.78
C HIS A 321 -4.12 1.22 -17.96
N LEU A 322 -3.28 1.51 -16.97
CA LEU A 322 -1.89 1.07 -16.98
C LEU A 322 -1.77 -0.45 -16.84
N ARG A 323 -2.57 -1.09 -15.99
CA ARG A 323 -2.57 -2.55 -15.83
C ARG A 323 -2.86 -3.28 -17.15
N HIS A 324 -3.85 -2.81 -17.90
CA HIS A 324 -4.17 -3.36 -19.21
C HIS A 324 -3.09 -3.09 -20.25
N PHE A 325 -2.45 -1.90 -20.24
CA PHE A 325 -1.29 -1.63 -21.09
C PHE A 325 -0.15 -2.62 -20.83
N LEU A 326 0.13 -2.90 -19.55
CA LEU A 326 1.17 -3.85 -19.12
C LEU A 326 0.76 -5.32 -19.28
N SER A 327 -0.47 -5.60 -19.74
CA SER A 327 -1.04 -6.93 -19.92
C SER A 327 -0.84 -7.87 -18.71
N THR A 328 -0.91 -7.32 -17.50
CA THR A 328 -0.59 -8.02 -16.25
C THR A 328 -1.82 -8.22 -15.35
N SER A 329 -1.73 -9.19 -14.45
CA SER A 329 -2.72 -9.41 -13.40
C SER A 329 -2.75 -8.27 -12.37
N PRO A 330 -3.87 -8.11 -11.65
CA PRO A 330 -3.90 -7.26 -10.45
C PRO A 330 -2.89 -7.75 -9.41
N ILE A 331 -2.36 -6.84 -8.59
CA ILE A 331 -1.35 -7.22 -7.60
C ILE A 331 -1.86 -8.23 -6.57
N HIS A 332 -1.12 -9.30 -6.35
CA HIS A 332 -1.41 -10.33 -5.34
C HIS A 332 -0.16 -11.14 -4.97
N GLU A 333 -0.23 -11.89 -3.88
CA GLU A 333 0.85 -12.79 -3.47
C GLU A 333 0.90 -14.02 -4.41
N ALA A 334 2.09 -14.31 -4.92
CA ALA A 334 2.41 -15.54 -5.63
C ALA A 334 3.64 -16.20 -5.00
N ARG A 335 3.93 -17.44 -5.42
CA ARG A 335 5.08 -18.22 -4.95
C ARG A 335 5.86 -18.80 -6.11
N THR A 336 7.16 -18.96 -5.90
CA THR A 336 8.03 -19.73 -6.80
C THR A 336 8.86 -20.69 -5.95
N ASP A 337 9.22 -21.82 -6.55
CA ASP A 337 10.23 -22.72 -6.01
C ASP A 337 11.62 -22.06 -6.06
N ALA A 338 12.64 -22.75 -5.54
CA ALA A 338 14.02 -22.29 -5.69
C ALA A 338 14.50 -22.49 -7.12
N PHE A 339 15.19 -21.49 -7.67
CA PHE A 339 15.74 -21.54 -9.03
C PHE A 339 17.08 -20.80 -9.09
N LEU A 340 17.82 -21.06 -10.16
CA LEU A 340 19.01 -20.30 -10.54
C LEU A 340 18.66 -19.41 -11.72
N ILE A 341 19.23 -18.22 -11.78
CA ILE A 341 19.05 -17.30 -12.90
C ILE A 341 20.36 -16.59 -13.22
N ALA A 342 20.67 -16.42 -14.50
CA ALA A 342 21.87 -15.71 -14.94
C ALA A 342 21.83 -14.24 -14.48
N ARG A 343 22.95 -13.75 -13.94
CA ARG A 343 23.11 -12.35 -13.48
C ARG A 343 22.90 -11.34 -14.62
N TYR A 344 23.27 -11.73 -15.83
CA TYR A 344 23.18 -10.94 -17.06
C TYR A 344 22.36 -11.70 -18.12
N GLU A 345 21.90 -10.98 -19.14
CA GLU A 345 21.39 -11.54 -20.38
C GLU A 345 22.45 -12.45 -21.03
N THR A 346 22.01 -13.39 -21.86
CA THR A 346 22.92 -14.20 -22.68
C THR A 346 23.64 -13.30 -23.67
N THR A 347 24.96 -13.37 -23.75
CA THR A 347 25.73 -12.47 -24.63
C THR A 347 25.95 -13.03 -26.03
N PHE A 348 26.37 -12.19 -26.98
CA PHE A 348 26.84 -12.66 -28.28
C PHE A 348 28.03 -13.62 -28.18
N ALA A 349 28.93 -13.45 -27.19
CA ALA A 349 30.01 -14.41 -26.94
C ALA A 349 29.47 -15.80 -26.58
N ASP A 350 28.51 -15.85 -25.66
CA ASP A 350 27.88 -17.10 -25.22
C ASP A 350 27.13 -17.77 -26.37
N TRP A 351 26.47 -16.97 -27.22
CA TRP A 351 25.76 -17.47 -28.38
C TRP A 351 26.69 -18.00 -29.46
N ILE A 352 27.83 -17.33 -29.71
CA ILE A 352 28.83 -17.80 -30.66
C ILE A 352 29.40 -19.15 -30.21
N ASP A 353 29.69 -19.33 -28.91
CA ASP A 353 30.13 -20.61 -28.35
C ASP A 353 29.11 -21.72 -28.64
N PHE A 354 27.81 -21.45 -28.41
CA PHE A 354 26.72 -22.35 -28.83
C PHE A 354 26.75 -22.66 -30.33
N LEU A 355 26.80 -21.64 -31.19
CA LEU A 355 26.82 -21.81 -32.65
C LEU A 355 28.01 -22.66 -33.12
N THR A 356 29.18 -22.51 -32.49
CA THR A 356 30.38 -23.29 -32.85
C THR A 356 30.25 -24.77 -32.51
N ALA A 357 29.43 -25.14 -31.52
CA ALA A 357 29.16 -26.52 -31.15
C ALA A 357 28.14 -27.22 -32.06
N LEU A 358 27.38 -26.46 -32.85
CA LEU A 358 26.34 -26.99 -33.75
C LEU A 358 26.88 -27.51 -35.07
N SER A 359 26.09 -28.39 -35.71
CA SER A 359 26.30 -28.78 -37.10
C SER A 359 26.17 -27.57 -38.04
N PRO A 360 26.76 -27.59 -39.25
CA PRO A 360 26.69 -26.45 -40.17
C PRO A 360 25.26 -26.02 -40.54
N ALA A 361 24.33 -26.97 -40.67
CA ALA A 361 22.94 -26.68 -40.98
C ALA A 361 22.22 -25.98 -39.82
N GLU A 362 22.33 -26.53 -38.61
CA GLU A 362 21.75 -25.92 -37.40
C GLU A 362 22.40 -24.58 -37.10
N ARG A 363 23.72 -24.45 -37.27
CA ARG A 363 24.41 -23.17 -37.11
C ARG A 363 23.84 -22.11 -38.03
N ALA A 364 23.63 -22.43 -39.32
CA ALA A 364 23.07 -21.49 -40.28
C ALA A 364 21.63 -21.07 -39.91
N GLU A 365 20.80 -22.00 -39.45
CA GLU A 365 19.43 -21.73 -38.98
C GLU A 365 19.40 -20.84 -37.73
N ARG A 366 20.32 -21.08 -36.78
CA ARG A 366 20.33 -20.44 -35.45
C ARG A 366 21.19 -19.19 -35.36
N THR A 367 21.91 -18.86 -36.42
CA THR A 367 22.66 -17.60 -36.51
C THR A 367 21.67 -16.42 -36.58
N PRO A 368 21.77 -15.41 -35.69
CA PRO A 368 20.90 -14.25 -35.72
C PRO A 368 20.97 -13.51 -37.06
N LYS A 369 19.84 -13.45 -37.76
CA LYS A 369 19.65 -12.68 -38.99
C LYS A 369 18.20 -12.23 -39.07
N VAL A 370 17.99 -10.93 -38.92
CA VAL A 370 16.68 -10.29 -38.95
C VAL A 370 16.80 -8.96 -39.70
N GLY A 371 15.80 -8.64 -40.49
CA GLY A 371 15.71 -7.36 -41.18
C GLY A 371 14.27 -6.98 -41.41
N GLY A 372 13.96 -5.70 -41.25
CA GLY A 372 12.63 -5.17 -41.48
C GLY A 372 12.54 -3.69 -41.18
N VAL A 373 11.30 -3.19 -41.08
CA VAL A 373 11.00 -1.78 -40.84
C VAL A 373 11.52 -1.31 -39.46
N ARG A 374 11.65 -2.22 -38.50
CA ARG A 374 12.13 -1.94 -37.13
C ARG A 374 13.65 -2.03 -36.98
N GLY A 375 14.38 -2.08 -38.10
CA GLY A 375 15.83 -2.21 -38.13
C GLY A 375 16.30 -3.59 -38.60
N SER A 376 17.61 -3.79 -38.58
CA SER A 376 18.23 -5.05 -38.99
C SER A 376 19.39 -5.46 -38.09
N LEU A 377 19.63 -6.76 -38.01
CA LEU A 377 20.74 -7.37 -37.31
C LEU A 377 21.20 -8.60 -38.07
N GLU A 378 22.50 -8.72 -38.31
CA GLU A 378 23.11 -9.88 -38.93
C GLU A 378 24.42 -10.21 -38.21
N LEU A 379 24.48 -11.44 -37.68
CA LEU A 379 25.71 -12.06 -37.22
C LEU A 379 26.29 -12.92 -38.34
N LYS A 380 27.58 -12.78 -38.62
CA LYS A 380 28.24 -13.49 -39.73
C LYS A 380 29.55 -14.13 -39.29
N GLU A 381 29.70 -15.42 -39.59
CA GLU A 381 30.98 -16.13 -39.49
C GLU A 381 31.87 -15.73 -40.68
N LEU A 382 33.08 -15.26 -40.38
CA LEU A 382 34.12 -14.88 -41.34
C LEU A 382 35.22 -15.98 -41.40
N PRO A 383 36.13 -15.94 -42.40
CA PRO A 383 37.31 -16.80 -42.41
C PRO A 383 38.11 -16.71 -41.09
N ASN A 384 38.87 -17.76 -40.79
CA ASN A 384 39.69 -17.88 -39.57
C ASN A 384 38.88 -17.84 -38.25
N ARG A 385 37.61 -18.25 -38.27
CA ARG A 385 36.71 -18.28 -37.09
C ARG A 385 36.50 -16.90 -36.45
N GLN A 386 36.69 -15.82 -37.21
CA GLN A 386 36.28 -14.50 -36.78
C GLN A 386 34.78 -14.33 -36.99
N TRP A 387 34.17 -13.47 -36.17
CA TRP A 387 32.76 -13.10 -36.33
C TRP A 387 32.64 -11.61 -36.60
N GLU A 388 31.59 -11.22 -37.30
CA GLU A 388 31.20 -9.83 -37.50
C GLU A 388 29.73 -9.66 -37.15
N LEU A 389 29.45 -8.61 -36.39
CA LEU A 389 28.08 -8.20 -36.06
C LEU A 389 27.77 -6.90 -36.79
N LEU A 390 26.67 -6.89 -37.54
CA LEU A 390 26.04 -5.70 -38.09
C LEU A 390 24.72 -5.47 -37.36
N ILE A 391 24.52 -4.28 -36.80
CA ILE A 391 23.23 -3.85 -36.21
C ILE A 391 22.86 -2.49 -36.79
N GLN A 392 21.63 -2.36 -37.26
CA GLN A 392 21.03 -1.11 -37.69
C GLN A 392 19.72 -0.91 -36.91
N PRO A 393 19.76 -0.26 -35.73
CA PRO A 393 18.57 -0.05 -34.91
C PRO A 393 17.55 0.90 -35.53
N THR A 394 18.04 1.88 -36.29
CA THR A 394 17.24 2.92 -36.95
C THR A 394 17.74 3.16 -38.38
N THR A 395 18.21 4.36 -38.70
CA THR A 395 18.77 4.72 -40.00
C THR A 395 20.25 4.38 -40.10
N GLN A 396 21.01 4.46 -39.01
CA GLN A 396 22.45 4.22 -38.99
C GLN A 396 22.78 2.75 -38.71
N ALA A 397 23.65 2.17 -39.54
CA ALA A 397 24.20 0.84 -39.34
C ALA A 397 25.57 0.91 -38.64
N PHE A 398 25.75 0.03 -37.67
CA PHE A 398 26.98 -0.15 -36.91
C PHE A 398 27.52 -1.56 -37.17
N ARG A 399 28.83 -1.68 -37.34
CA ARG A 399 29.48 -2.97 -37.59
C ARG A 399 30.82 -3.07 -36.91
N ALA A 400 31.13 -4.26 -36.41
CA ALA A 400 32.43 -4.56 -35.82
C ALA A 400 32.75 -6.05 -35.97
N LYS A 401 34.03 -6.35 -36.24
CA LYS A 401 34.55 -7.71 -36.13
C LYS A 401 34.81 -8.06 -34.66
N SER A 402 34.94 -9.35 -34.37
CA SER A 402 35.24 -9.87 -33.01
C SER A 402 36.57 -9.35 -32.42
N SER A 403 37.46 -8.81 -33.25
CA SER A 403 38.71 -8.15 -32.83
C SER A 403 38.58 -6.63 -32.64
N GLU A 404 37.39 -6.07 -32.87
CA GLU A 404 37.12 -4.63 -32.90
C GLU A 404 36.05 -4.27 -31.85
N MET A 405 36.10 -3.05 -31.34
CA MET A 405 35.05 -2.49 -30.50
C MET A 405 33.95 -1.91 -31.38
N MET A 406 32.68 -2.14 -31.02
CA MET A 406 31.55 -1.45 -31.64
C MET A 406 31.63 0.04 -31.34
N GLN A 407 31.44 0.86 -32.36
CA GLN A 407 31.48 2.32 -32.26
C GLN A 407 30.09 2.91 -32.47
N TYR A 408 29.64 3.71 -31.52
CA TYR A 408 28.44 4.55 -31.58
C TYR A 408 28.87 6.02 -31.56
N PRO A 409 29.22 6.64 -32.72
CA PRO A 409 29.87 7.94 -32.75
C PRO A 409 29.06 9.09 -32.17
N SER A 410 27.73 8.97 -32.17
CA SER A 410 26.81 10.01 -31.67
C SER A 410 26.60 9.94 -30.15
N ARG A 411 27.13 8.92 -29.45
CA ARG A 411 26.97 8.79 -28.00
C ARG A 411 28.03 9.61 -27.26
N ASP A 412 27.59 10.25 -26.17
CA ASP A 412 28.44 10.98 -25.23
C ASP A 412 29.16 10.07 -24.22
N ARG A 413 28.61 8.87 -23.98
CA ARG A 413 29.16 7.83 -23.10
C ARG A 413 28.88 6.44 -23.67
N ARG A 414 29.68 5.43 -23.29
CA ARG A 414 29.61 4.06 -23.85
C ARG A 414 29.61 4.06 -25.39
N ALA A 415 30.37 5.00 -25.98
CA ALA A 415 30.50 5.16 -27.42
C ALA A 415 31.38 4.09 -28.07
N SER A 416 32.27 3.46 -27.30
CA SER A 416 33.07 2.32 -27.74
C SER A 416 32.87 1.16 -26.77
N GLN A 417 32.37 0.03 -27.27
CA GLN A 417 31.96 -1.11 -26.45
C GLN A 417 32.36 -2.44 -27.06
N ASN A 418 32.62 -3.43 -26.21
CA ASN A 418 32.87 -4.80 -26.64
C ASN A 418 31.54 -5.49 -26.97
N TRP A 419 31.22 -5.58 -28.26
CA TRP A 419 29.94 -6.14 -28.70
C TRP A 419 29.78 -7.63 -28.40
N LEU A 420 30.87 -8.35 -28.12
CA LEU A 420 30.78 -9.73 -27.63
C LEU A 420 30.07 -9.81 -26.27
N ARG A 421 30.02 -8.70 -25.52
CA ARG A 421 29.29 -8.57 -24.25
C ARG A 421 27.92 -7.91 -24.39
N PHE A 422 27.45 -7.62 -25.60
CA PHE A 422 26.05 -7.23 -25.80
C PHE A 422 25.13 -8.43 -25.60
N PRO A 423 23.90 -8.24 -25.11
CA PRO A 423 22.91 -9.30 -25.10
C PRO A 423 22.66 -9.78 -26.54
N VAL A 424 22.61 -11.09 -26.74
CA VAL A 424 22.21 -11.63 -28.04
C VAL A 424 20.75 -11.29 -28.29
N THR A 425 20.49 -10.69 -29.46
CA THR A 425 19.12 -10.39 -29.92
C THR A 425 18.90 -10.91 -31.34
N GLY A 426 17.67 -10.80 -31.85
CA GLY A 426 17.31 -11.35 -33.17
C GLY A 426 17.09 -12.86 -33.15
N ILE A 427 16.74 -13.40 -31.97
CA ILE A 427 16.47 -14.82 -31.73
C ILE A 427 14.99 -15.06 -31.43
N SER A 428 14.49 -16.22 -31.83
CA SER A 428 13.14 -16.70 -31.54
C SER A 428 13.10 -17.54 -30.27
N THR A 429 11.88 -17.90 -29.83
CA THR A 429 11.71 -18.84 -28.71
C THR A 429 12.31 -20.22 -29.01
N ALA A 430 12.21 -20.70 -30.26
CA ALA A 430 12.81 -21.96 -30.67
C ALA A 430 14.34 -21.93 -30.58
N ASP A 431 14.94 -20.78 -30.88
CA ASP A 431 16.38 -20.52 -30.72
C ASP A 431 16.78 -20.58 -29.25
N ALA A 432 16.06 -19.84 -28.40
CA ALA A 432 16.27 -19.82 -26.95
C ALA A 432 16.13 -21.22 -26.32
N GLU A 433 15.10 -22.00 -26.69
CA GLU A 433 14.90 -23.37 -26.19
C GLU A 433 16.04 -24.31 -26.59
N ALA A 434 16.59 -24.18 -27.82
CA ALA A 434 17.75 -25.00 -28.20
C ALA A 434 19.03 -24.59 -27.47
N TYR A 435 19.22 -23.29 -27.23
CA TYR A 435 20.36 -22.79 -26.46
C TYR A 435 20.34 -23.33 -25.02
N VAL A 436 19.21 -23.23 -24.31
CA VAL A 436 19.09 -23.77 -22.95
C VAL A 436 19.16 -25.31 -22.94
N ALA A 437 18.67 -25.97 -23.99
CA ALA A 437 18.84 -27.42 -24.13
C ALA A 437 20.31 -27.81 -24.29
N TRP A 438 21.09 -27.07 -25.09
CA TRP A 438 22.53 -27.29 -25.24
C TRP A 438 23.30 -27.01 -23.94
N LEU A 439 22.97 -25.94 -23.22
CA LEU A 439 23.58 -25.64 -21.91
C LEU A 439 23.36 -26.80 -20.92
N ARG A 440 22.16 -27.39 -20.94
CA ARG A 440 21.80 -28.53 -20.10
C ARG A 440 22.53 -29.81 -20.52
N THR A 441 22.53 -30.15 -21.81
CA THR A 441 23.10 -31.42 -22.31
C THR A 441 24.63 -31.41 -22.35
N SER A 442 25.25 -30.25 -22.55
CA SER A 442 26.70 -30.08 -22.45
C SER A 442 27.22 -30.14 -21.01
N GLY A 443 26.33 -30.04 -20.01
CA GLY A 443 26.68 -29.97 -18.60
C GLY A 443 27.20 -28.62 -18.13
N LYS A 444 27.23 -27.59 -19.01
CA LYS A 444 27.66 -26.22 -18.64
C LYS A 444 26.76 -25.61 -17.57
N VAL A 445 25.45 -25.79 -17.70
CA VAL A 445 24.45 -25.33 -16.74
C VAL A 445 23.42 -26.46 -16.54
N PRO A 446 23.63 -27.33 -15.53
CA PRO A 446 22.67 -28.38 -15.20
C PRO A 446 21.28 -27.78 -14.93
N GLY A 447 20.24 -28.41 -15.50
CA GLY A 447 18.87 -27.94 -15.33
C GLY A 447 18.51 -26.66 -16.08
N ALA A 448 19.35 -26.17 -17.00
CA ALA A 448 19.07 -24.98 -17.81
C ALA A 448 17.73 -25.08 -18.56
N ARG A 449 17.01 -23.96 -18.55
CA ARG A 449 15.69 -23.75 -19.15
C ARG A 449 15.42 -22.25 -19.32
N MET A 450 14.37 -21.91 -20.05
CA MET A 450 13.84 -20.55 -20.03
C MET A 450 13.23 -20.22 -18.66
N CYS A 451 13.34 -18.95 -18.25
CA CYS A 451 12.64 -18.44 -17.09
C CYS A 451 11.12 -18.40 -17.36
N SER A 452 10.32 -18.67 -16.34
CA SER A 452 8.90 -18.26 -16.35
C SER A 452 8.77 -16.76 -16.04
N GLU A 453 7.64 -16.14 -16.40
CA GLU A 453 7.38 -14.74 -16.06
C GLU A 453 7.43 -14.47 -14.55
N HIS A 454 6.93 -15.39 -13.72
CA HIS A 454 6.95 -15.24 -12.26
C HIS A 454 8.38 -15.31 -11.70
N GLU A 455 9.22 -16.21 -12.21
CA GLU A 455 10.63 -16.28 -11.80
C GLU A 455 11.39 -15.02 -12.20
N TRP A 456 11.18 -14.56 -13.43
CA TRP A 456 11.79 -13.33 -13.94
C TRP A 456 11.36 -12.11 -13.14
N GLU A 457 10.05 -11.95 -12.91
CA GLU A 457 9.48 -10.81 -12.17
C GLU A 457 9.97 -10.81 -10.72
N ARG A 458 9.97 -11.98 -10.06
CA ARG A 458 10.51 -12.12 -8.71
C ARG A 458 12.00 -11.76 -8.66
N ALA A 459 12.80 -12.27 -9.60
CA ALA A 459 14.22 -11.95 -9.67
C ALA A 459 14.49 -10.45 -9.88
N ALA A 460 13.61 -9.77 -10.63
CA ALA A 460 13.67 -8.33 -10.89
C ALA A 460 13.24 -7.48 -9.69
N ARG A 461 12.08 -7.77 -9.11
CA ARG A 461 11.46 -6.89 -8.12
C ARG A 461 11.71 -7.29 -6.66
N GLY A 462 12.13 -8.53 -6.40
CA GLY A 462 12.19 -9.05 -5.03
C GLY A 462 10.80 -9.49 -4.54
N ALA A 463 10.35 -8.93 -3.42
CA ALA A 463 9.11 -9.35 -2.75
C ALA A 463 8.00 -8.29 -2.69
N ASP A 464 8.33 -7.03 -2.91
CA ASP A 464 7.43 -5.88 -2.75
C ASP A 464 6.86 -5.39 -4.09
N ASP A 465 6.14 -4.28 -4.03
CA ASP A 465 5.39 -3.69 -5.14
C ASP A 465 6.22 -2.72 -6.01
N ARG A 466 7.55 -2.74 -5.93
CA ARG A 466 8.41 -1.84 -6.75
C ARG A 466 8.13 -1.97 -8.25
N GLU A 467 8.28 -0.86 -8.95
CA GLU A 467 8.03 -0.77 -10.40
C GLU A 467 9.28 -1.09 -11.23
N TYR A 468 10.44 -0.79 -10.67
CA TYR A 468 11.76 -1.03 -11.24
C TYR A 468 12.61 -1.78 -10.20
N PRO A 469 13.66 -2.52 -10.61
CA PRO A 469 14.44 -3.35 -9.70
C PRO A 469 14.94 -2.62 -8.43
N HIS A 470 15.22 -1.32 -8.55
CA HIS A 470 15.77 -0.49 -7.49
C HIS A 470 14.76 0.50 -6.85
N GLY A 471 13.48 0.51 -7.25
CA GLY A 471 12.48 1.43 -6.67
C GLY A 471 11.26 1.70 -7.55
N HIS A 472 10.70 2.91 -7.41
CA HIS A 472 9.48 3.35 -8.10
C HIS A 472 9.75 4.24 -9.31
N SER A 473 10.99 4.71 -9.50
CA SER A 473 11.37 5.52 -10.66
C SER A 473 12.56 4.93 -11.41
N LEU A 474 12.68 5.26 -12.70
CA LEU A 474 13.80 4.89 -13.56
C LEU A 474 14.39 6.16 -14.17
N ALA A 475 15.56 6.58 -13.71
CA ALA A 475 16.27 7.71 -14.30
C ALA A 475 16.95 7.31 -15.62
N PRO A 476 17.29 8.27 -16.50
CA PRO A 476 17.77 7.95 -17.85
C PRO A 476 19.00 7.04 -17.94
N ASP A 477 19.93 7.09 -16.98
CA ASP A 477 21.13 6.24 -16.99
C ASP A 477 21.02 4.98 -16.10
N ASP A 478 19.88 4.77 -15.45
CA ASP A 478 19.66 3.59 -14.60
C ASP A 478 19.41 2.31 -15.42
N ALA A 479 19.12 2.45 -16.71
CA ALA A 479 18.90 1.38 -17.68
C ALA A 479 19.20 1.92 -19.08
N ASN A 480 19.37 1.03 -20.07
CA ASN A 480 19.43 1.41 -21.48
C ASN A 480 18.00 1.46 -22.06
N ILE A 481 17.43 2.65 -22.18
CA ILE A 481 16.07 2.96 -22.65
C ILE A 481 16.11 4.17 -23.60
N ASP A 482 14.97 4.59 -24.15
CA ASP A 482 14.91 5.65 -25.17
C ASP A 482 15.59 6.98 -24.73
N VAL A 483 15.43 7.38 -23.47
CA VAL A 483 16.00 8.62 -22.92
C VAL A 483 17.49 8.53 -22.58
N THR A 484 18.08 7.34 -22.49
CA THR A 484 19.46 7.17 -22.00
C THR A 484 20.43 8.04 -22.76
N TYR A 485 20.31 8.08 -24.08
CA TYR A 485 21.15 8.89 -24.95
C TYR A 485 20.37 10.05 -25.60
N GLY A 486 19.36 10.59 -24.89
CA GLY A 486 18.64 11.78 -25.30
C GLY A 486 17.55 11.57 -26.37
N LYS A 487 17.06 10.33 -26.56
CA LYS A 487 16.10 9.96 -27.61
C LYS A 487 16.56 10.25 -29.04
N ASP A 488 17.88 10.35 -29.27
CA ASP A 488 18.43 10.53 -30.61
C ASP A 488 18.47 9.17 -31.34
N PRO A 489 17.76 9.02 -32.49
CA PRO A 489 17.80 7.79 -33.28
C PRO A 489 19.20 7.31 -33.65
N ALA A 490 20.19 8.21 -33.79
CA ALA A 490 21.57 7.87 -34.11
C ALA A 490 22.37 7.28 -32.93
N THR A 491 21.79 7.30 -31.73
CA THR A 491 22.41 6.78 -30.49
C THR A 491 21.84 5.44 -30.03
N PHE A 492 20.71 5.01 -30.59
CA PHE A 492 20.09 3.73 -30.21
C PHE A 492 20.98 2.53 -30.54
N GLY A 493 20.91 1.53 -29.66
CA GLY A 493 21.69 0.31 -29.74
C GLY A 493 21.88 -0.33 -28.38
N LEU A 494 22.43 -1.54 -28.38
CA LEU A 494 22.72 -2.30 -27.17
C LEU A 494 23.86 -1.67 -26.36
N ASP A 495 23.83 -1.94 -25.06
CA ASP A 495 24.95 -1.71 -24.15
C ASP A 495 25.51 -3.04 -23.67
N GLU A 496 26.77 -3.03 -23.23
CA GLU A 496 27.36 -4.20 -22.58
C GLU A 496 26.55 -4.57 -21.35
N VAL A 497 26.34 -5.88 -21.14
CA VAL A 497 25.71 -6.36 -19.91
C VAL A 497 26.51 -5.89 -18.69
N GLY A 498 25.78 -5.44 -17.68
CA GLY A 498 26.27 -4.83 -16.44
C GLY A 498 26.58 -3.35 -16.53
N SER A 499 26.23 -2.66 -17.62
CA SER A 499 26.50 -1.22 -17.79
C SER A 499 25.67 -0.31 -16.87
N HIS A 500 24.58 -0.84 -16.29
CA HIS A 500 23.63 -0.07 -15.48
C HIS A 500 23.45 -0.63 -14.05
N PRO A 501 24.51 -0.67 -13.22
CA PRO A 501 24.48 -1.33 -11.91
C PRO A 501 23.59 -0.61 -10.87
N VAL A 502 23.11 0.60 -11.15
CA VAL A 502 22.20 1.34 -10.27
C VAL A 502 20.83 0.65 -10.20
N SER A 503 20.39 0.02 -11.28
CA SER A 503 19.14 -0.74 -11.33
C SER A 503 19.33 -2.23 -10.98
N ARG A 504 20.26 -2.52 -10.08
CA ARG A 504 20.47 -3.87 -9.55
C ARG A 504 19.27 -4.30 -8.72
N SER A 505 18.79 -5.52 -8.95
CA SER A 505 17.66 -6.10 -8.23
C SER A 505 18.00 -6.45 -6.77
N PRO A 506 17.00 -6.68 -5.91
CA PRO A 506 17.21 -7.15 -4.52
C PRO A 506 18.04 -8.43 -4.40
N PHE A 507 17.99 -9.28 -5.43
CA PHE A 507 18.75 -10.52 -5.52
C PHE A 507 20.16 -10.32 -6.12
N GLY A 508 20.48 -9.13 -6.63
CA GLY A 508 21.79 -8.81 -7.21
C GLY A 508 21.91 -9.10 -8.70
N LEU A 509 20.80 -9.10 -9.44
CA LEU A 509 20.78 -9.18 -10.89
C LEU A 509 20.82 -7.79 -11.51
N ASP A 510 21.48 -7.67 -12.66
CA ASP A 510 21.60 -6.43 -13.43
C ASP A 510 20.77 -6.53 -14.72
N ASP A 511 20.46 -5.38 -15.32
CA ASP A 511 19.80 -5.24 -16.63
C ASP A 511 18.41 -5.92 -16.75
N LEU A 512 17.67 -6.00 -15.65
CA LEU A 512 16.26 -6.43 -15.67
C LEU A 512 15.29 -5.30 -16.07
N SER A 513 15.82 -4.13 -16.44
CA SER A 513 15.10 -3.01 -17.04
C SER A 513 15.93 -2.47 -18.20
N GLY A 514 15.34 -2.34 -19.38
CA GLY A 514 15.96 -1.84 -20.59
C GLY A 514 16.89 -2.85 -21.28
N ASN A 515 17.80 -2.32 -22.09
CA ASN A 515 18.76 -3.02 -22.95
C ASN A 515 18.10 -3.91 -23.99
N ALA A 516 17.66 -5.12 -23.62
CA ALA A 516 16.98 -6.06 -24.49
C ALA A 516 15.78 -6.69 -23.79
N TRP A 517 14.72 -6.88 -24.56
CA TRP A 517 13.57 -7.68 -24.15
C TRP A 517 14.00 -9.13 -23.93
N GLU A 518 13.53 -9.77 -22.88
CA GLU A 518 13.93 -11.13 -22.54
C GLU A 518 12.78 -12.12 -22.71
N TRP A 519 12.98 -13.15 -23.55
CA TRP A 519 12.02 -14.24 -23.72
C TRP A 519 11.80 -15.02 -22.41
N THR A 520 10.53 -15.27 -22.08
CA THR A 520 10.08 -16.04 -20.92
C THR A 520 8.89 -16.94 -21.26
N LYS A 521 8.65 -17.97 -20.45
CA LYS A 521 7.43 -18.80 -20.51
C LYS A 521 6.27 -18.07 -19.83
N ALA A 522 5.16 -17.91 -20.55
CA ALA A 522 4.02 -17.18 -20.03
C ALA A 522 3.38 -17.88 -18.82
N THR A 523 2.95 -17.11 -17.83
CA THR A 523 2.29 -17.64 -16.62
C THR A 523 0.78 -17.44 -16.63
N LEU A 524 0.26 -16.49 -17.40
CA LEU A 524 -1.17 -16.19 -17.51
C LEU A 524 -1.90 -16.92 -18.65
N SER A 525 -1.16 -17.62 -19.50
CA SER A 525 -1.71 -18.44 -20.58
C SER A 525 -0.93 -19.75 -20.72
N LYS A 526 -1.51 -20.71 -21.45
CA LYS A 526 -0.90 -22.03 -21.64
C LYS A 526 -0.14 -22.05 -22.96
N ASP A 527 1.10 -22.54 -22.91
CA ASP A 527 1.97 -22.77 -24.09
C ASP A 527 2.37 -21.49 -24.87
N ASP A 528 2.14 -20.31 -24.29
CA ASP A 528 2.58 -19.03 -24.84
C ASP A 528 3.92 -18.57 -24.26
N TYR A 529 4.51 -17.61 -24.95
CA TYR A 529 5.71 -16.89 -24.52
C TYR A 529 5.39 -15.42 -24.33
N ALA A 530 6.16 -14.79 -23.45
CA ALA A 530 6.12 -13.35 -23.23
C ALA A 530 7.54 -12.82 -23.23
N VAL A 531 7.68 -11.54 -23.54
CA VAL A 531 8.93 -10.82 -23.32
C VAL A 531 8.80 -9.83 -22.16
N ARG A 532 9.91 -9.68 -21.43
CA ARG A 532 10.00 -8.90 -20.19
C ARG A 532 11.16 -7.91 -20.25
N GLY A 533 11.14 -6.87 -19.41
CA GLY A 533 12.28 -5.99 -19.19
C GLY A 533 12.36 -4.72 -20.04
N GLY A 534 11.70 -4.63 -21.19
CA GLY A 534 11.84 -3.48 -22.10
C GLY A 534 13.12 -3.56 -22.94
N GLY A 535 13.47 -2.49 -23.66
CA GLY A 535 14.70 -2.45 -24.45
C GLY A 535 15.14 -1.02 -24.79
N TYR A 536 16.34 -0.87 -25.35
CA TYR A 536 16.98 0.44 -25.60
C TYR A 536 16.18 1.44 -26.45
N TYR A 537 15.19 0.95 -27.21
CA TYR A 537 14.34 1.78 -28.06
C TYR A 537 13.06 2.26 -27.36
N PHE A 538 12.72 1.68 -26.22
CA PHE A 538 11.44 1.85 -25.57
C PHE A 538 11.55 2.75 -24.34
N ASP A 539 10.43 3.37 -23.95
CA ASP A 539 10.39 4.25 -22.79
C ASP A 539 10.40 3.47 -21.45
N ALA A 540 10.53 4.21 -20.36
CA ALA A 540 10.57 3.66 -19.01
C ALA A 540 9.31 2.87 -18.62
N THR A 541 8.14 3.11 -19.23
CA THR A 541 6.92 2.34 -18.94
C THR A 541 7.09 0.90 -19.40
N SER A 542 7.76 0.70 -20.54
CA SER A 542 8.04 -0.63 -21.05
C SER A 542 9.01 -1.43 -20.16
N ALA A 543 9.89 -0.73 -19.45
CA ALA A 543 10.96 -1.31 -18.64
C ALA A 543 10.54 -1.65 -17.19
N ARG A 544 9.24 -1.53 -16.88
CA ARG A 544 8.68 -1.90 -15.58
C ARG A 544 8.80 -3.40 -15.33
N THR A 545 9.09 -3.80 -14.10
CA THR A 545 9.25 -5.20 -13.71
C THR A 545 7.98 -6.03 -13.88
N THR A 546 6.82 -5.39 -14.03
CA THR A 546 5.51 -6.02 -14.19
C THR A 546 5.04 -6.08 -15.66
N ASN A 547 5.75 -5.43 -16.59
CA ASN A 547 5.29 -5.30 -17.98
C ASN A 547 5.36 -6.62 -18.77
N ARG A 548 4.22 -7.16 -19.17
CA ARG A 548 4.13 -8.35 -20.03
C ARG A 548 3.85 -7.92 -21.46
N TYR A 549 4.74 -8.27 -22.38
CA TYR A 549 4.46 -8.12 -23.79
C TYR A 549 4.33 -9.50 -24.45
N LEU A 550 3.10 -9.85 -24.83
CA LEU A 550 2.81 -11.06 -25.57
C LEU A 550 3.14 -10.85 -27.05
N THR A 551 3.86 -11.80 -27.63
CA THR A 551 4.23 -11.75 -29.04
C THR A 551 4.39 -13.16 -29.61
N GLU A 552 4.48 -13.27 -30.93
CA GLU A 552 4.52 -14.55 -31.63
C GLU A 552 5.82 -15.30 -31.33
N ALA A 553 5.72 -16.59 -31.02
CA ALA A 553 6.86 -17.43 -30.64
C ALA A 553 7.96 -17.50 -31.72
N THR A 554 7.59 -17.33 -32.99
CA THR A 554 8.48 -17.36 -34.16
C THR A 554 9.14 -16.00 -34.44
N LEU A 555 8.75 -14.94 -33.73
CA LEU A 555 9.31 -13.61 -33.92
C LEU A 555 10.82 -13.63 -33.68
N ARG A 556 11.55 -13.04 -34.62
CA ARG A 556 12.93 -12.58 -34.41
C ARG A 556 12.90 -11.06 -34.53
N ASP A 557 13.32 -10.37 -33.48
CA ASP A 557 13.37 -8.91 -33.42
C ASP A 557 14.72 -8.48 -32.85
N ILE A 558 15.27 -7.37 -33.38
CA ILE A 558 16.60 -6.86 -33.01
C ILE A 558 16.71 -6.44 -31.55
N THR A 559 15.59 -6.31 -30.85
CA THR A 559 15.52 -5.93 -29.45
C THR A 559 15.24 -7.09 -28.50
N VAL A 560 14.97 -8.30 -29.01
CA VAL A 560 14.55 -9.44 -28.19
C VAL A 560 15.65 -10.51 -28.12
N GLY A 561 16.04 -10.82 -26.90
CA GLY A 561 17.05 -11.80 -26.49
C GLY A 561 16.53 -12.76 -25.42
N VAL A 562 17.44 -13.31 -24.60
CA VAL A 562 17.09 -14.28 -23.55
C VAL A 562 18.05 -14.23 -22.36
N ARG A 563 17.49 -14.46 -21.17
CA ARG A 563 18.22 -14.76 -19.94
C ARG A 563 17.90 -16.18 -19.50
N VAL A 564 18.92 -16.90 -19.04
CA VAL A 564 18.80 -18.30 -18.68
C VAL A 564 18.38 -18.47 -17.23
N CYS A 565 17.40 -19.34 -16.99
CA CYS A 565 17.12 -19.90 -15.68
C CYS A 565 17.56 -21.37 -15.62
N ALA A 566 17.74 -21.91 -14.42
CA ALA A 566 17.96 -23.32 -14.23
C ALA A 566 17.24 -23.83 -12.99
N THR A 567 16.78 -25.09 -13.05
CA THR A 567 16.27 -25.78 -11.86
C THR A 567 17.43 -26.09 -10.92
N VAL A 568 17.25 -25.83 -9.63
CA VAL A 568 18.24 -26.20 -8.61
C VAL A 568 18.34 -27.73 -8.58
N PRO A 569 19.55 -28.32 -8.66
CA PRO A 569 19.71 -29.76 -8.54
C PRO A 569 19.08 -30.28 -7.25
N SER A 570 18.20 -31.27 -7.35
CA SER A 570 17.68 -31.97 -6.17
C SER A 570 18.84 -32.65 -5.43
N ARG A 571 18.97 -32.40 -4.12
CA ARG A 571 19.96 -33.06 -3.26
C ARG A 571 19.78 -34.58 -3.23
#